data_AF-A0A7K6Q473-F1
#
_entry.id   AF-A0A7K6Q473-F1
#
_cell.length_a   1.000
_cell.length_b   1.000
_cell.length_c   1.000
_cell.angle_alpha   90.00
_cell.angle_beta   90.00
_cell.angle_gamma   90.00
#
_symmetry.space_group_name_H-M   'P 1'
#
loop_
_entity.id
_entity.type
_entity.pdbx_description
1 polymer ?
#
loop_
_entity_poly.entity_id
_entity_poly.type
_entity_poly.pdbx_seq_one_letter_code
_entity_poly.pdbx_strand_id
1 'polypeptide(L)'
;GAFCMPLYIPYALTGTWHLGRSLCKLWLVVDYLVCTASVFNIVLISYDRFLSVTKAVSYRARQGIASSPAIKMVAIWAFAFLLYCPAILFWEHVAGHSVVAADQCYAEFFDNWYFLLCASTLEFFVPLLLVTYFNMHIFHNIQRRQR
;
A
#
# COMPACT_ATOMS: atom_id res chain seq x y z
N GLY A 1 -2.50 -12.56 2.40
CA GLY A 1 -2.11 -13.86 3.00
C GLY A 1 -3.23 -14.87 2.93
N ALA A 2 -4.10 -14.91 3.95
CA ALA A 2 -5.17 -15.91 4.06
C ALA A 2 -6.20 -15.89 2.91
N PHE A 3 -6.42 -14.73 2.28
CA PHE A 3 -7.37 -14.58 1.18
C PHE A 3 -6.68 -14.55 -0.19
N CYS A 4 -5.61 -13.76 -0.32
CA CYS A 4 -4.97 -13.56 -1.63
C CYS A 4 -4.25 -14.81 -2.16
N MET A 5 -3.54 -15.56 -1.31
CA MET A 5 -2.75 -16.71 -1.74
C MET A 5 -3.64 -17.87 -2.21
N PRO A 6 -4.68 -18.29 -1.46
CA PRO A 6 -5.56 -19.37 -1.92
C PRO A 6 -6.37 -19.04 -3.18
N LEU A 7 -6.59 -17.76 -3.47
CA LEU A 7 -7.24 -17.34 -4.72
C LEU A 7 -6.25 -17.27 -5.90
N TYR A 8 -4.99 -16.93 -5.65
CA TYR A 8 -3.95 -16.86 -6.67
C TYR A 8 -3.45 -18.25 -7.11
N ILE A 9 -3.27 -19.19 -6.17
CA ILE A 9 -2.75 -20.53 -6.45
C ILE A 9 -3.53 -21.28 -7.55
N PRO A 10 -4.88 -21.41 -7.50
CA PRO A 10 -5.62 -22.12 -8.53
C PRO A 10 -5.55 -21.41 -9.88
N TYR A 11 -5.48 -20.07 -9.90
CA TYR A 11 -5.26 -19.30 -11.13
C TYR A 11 -3.88 -19.58 -11.72
N ALA A 12 -2.83 -19.59 -10.89
CA ALA A 12 -1.47 -19.90 -11.32
C ALA A 12 -1.30 -21.35 -11.83
N LEU A 13 -2.06 -22.30 -11.27
CA LEU A 13 -2.01 -23.72 -11.66
C LEU A 13 -2.85 -24.03 -12.91
N THR A 14 -4.03 -23.42 -13.04
CA THR A 14 -4.97 -23.71 -14.14
C THR A 14 -4.71 -22.81 -15.35
N GLY A 15 -4.07 -21.65 -15.14
CA GLY A 15 -3.86 -20.63 -16.17
C GLY A 15 -5.13 -19.87 -16.56
N THR A 16 -6.26 -20.19 -15.93
CA THR A 16 -7.58 -19.65 -16.24
C THR A 16 -8.36 -19.31 -14.97
N TRP A 17 -9.10 -18.20 -15.02
CA TRP A 17 -9.92 -17.69 -13.93
C TRP A 17 -11.39 -18.14 -14.10
N HIS A 18 -11.85 -19.06 -13.25
CA HIS A 18 -13.20 -19.62 -13.33
C HIS A 18 -14.21 -19.02 -12.33
N LEU A 19 -13.76 -18.13 -11.44
CA LEU A 19 -14.57 -17.61 -10.32
C LEU A 19 -15.42 -16.38 -10.71
N GLY A 20 -15.40 -15.99 -11.99
CA GLY A 20 -16.16 -14.87 -12.53
C GLY A 20 -15.47 -13.51 -12.35
N ARG A 21 -15.86 -12.55 -13.21
CA ARG A 21 -15.24 -11.23 -13.33
C ARG A 21 -15.38 -10.36 -12.07
N SER A 22 -16.51 -10.44 -11.37
CA SER A 22 -16.75 -9.68 -10.15
C SER A 22 -15.80 -10.08 -9.01
N LEU A 23 -15.57 -11.39 -8.82
CA LEU A 23 -14.66 -11.87 -7.80
C LEU A 23 -13.21 -11.53 -8.14
N CYS A 24 -12.82 -11.60 -9.42
CA CYS A 24 -11.50 -11.15 -9.87
C CYS A 24 -11.25 -9.69 -9.47
N LYS A 25 -12.20 -8.79 -9.77
CA LYS A 25 -12.07 -7.37 -9.42
C LYS A 25 -11.98 -7.15 -7.92
N LEU A 26 -12.85 -7.81 -7.14
CA LEU A 26 -12.83 -7.71 -5.68
C LEU A 26 -11.50 -8.23 -5.11
N TRP A 27 -11.00 -9.35 -5.64
CA TRP A 27 -9.71 -9.91 -5.24
C TRP A 27 -8.56 -8.95 -5.55
N LEU A 28 -8.49 -8.40 -6.76
CA LEU A 28 -7.48 -7.41 -7.13
C LEU A 28 -7.55 -6.18 -6.23
N VAL A 29 -8.73 -5.59 -6.02
CA VAL A 29 -8.91 -4.45 -5.11
C VAL A 29 -8.36 -4.80 -3.72
N VAL A 30 -8.79 -5.92 -3.14
CA VAL A 30 -8.34 -6.32 -1.80
C VAL A 30 -6.82 -6.54 -1.75
N ASP A 31 -6.24 -7.18 -2.76
CA ASP A 31 -4.81 -7.48 -2.79
C ASP A 31 -3.96 -6.19 -2.85
N TYR A 32 -4.26 -5.29 -3.79
CA TYR A 32 -3.57 -4.00 -3.90
C TYR A 32 -3.79 -3.14 -2.65
N LEU A 33 -4.99 -3.10 -2.09
CA LEU A 33 -5.28 -2.37 -0.85
C LEU A 33 -4.46 -2.86 0.33
N VAL A 34 -4.43 -4.18 0.55
CA VAL A 34 -3.72 -4.78 1.67
C VAL A 34 -2.21 -4.59 1.53
N CYS A 35 -1.66 -4.75 0.33
CA CYS A 35 -0.24 -4.49 0.05
C CYS A 35 0.13 -3.03 0.30
N THR A 36 -0.64 -2.08 -0.27
CA THR A 36 -0.44 -0.64 -0.06
C THR A 36 -0.49 -0.27 1.41
N ALA A 37 -1.56 -0.70 2.10
CA ALA A 37 -1.74 -0.42 3.51
C ALA A 37 -0.59 -0.99 4.35
N SER A 38 -0.09 -2.19 4.03
CA SER A 38 1.04 -2.79 4.75
C SER A 38 2.30 -1.93 4.63
N VAL A 39 2.66 -1.50 3.42
CA VAL A 39 3.86 -0.69 3.18
C VAL A 39 3.79 0.66 3.89
N PHE A 40 2.68 1.39 3.73
CA PHE A 40 2.52 2.69 4.40
C PHE A 40 2.46 2.57 5.93
N ASN A 41 1.93 1.47 6.47
CA ASN A 41 2.00 1.19 7.90
C ASN A 41 3.44 1.00 8.39
N ILE A 42 4.31 0.34 7.62
CA ILE A 42 5.74 0.21 7.97
C ILE A 42 6.44 1.58 8.00
N VAL A 43 6.14 2.45 7.03
CA VAL A 43 6.64 3.84 7.02
C VAL A 43 6.15 4.59 8.24
N LEU A 44 4.87 4.46 8.60
CA LEU A 44 4.27 5.09 9.76
C LEU A 44 4.94 4.64 11.06
N ILE A 45 5.20 3.33 11.23
CA ILE A 45 5.90 2.78 12.38
C ILE A 45 7.33 3.34 12.46
N SER A 46 8.04 3.41 11.33
CA SER A 46 9.40 3.96 11.27
C SER A 46 9.42 5.45 11.62
N TYR A 47 8.42 6.21 11.15
CA TYR A 47 8.26 7.62 11.46
C TYR A 47 7.90 7.87 12.93
N ASP A 48 7.03 7.05 13.51
CA ASP A 48 6.69 7.13 14.93
C ASP A 48 7.92 6.88 15.81
N ARG A 49 8.72 5.86 15.47
CA ARG A 49 10.04 5.62 16.11
C ARG A 49 10.98 6.82 15.98
N PHE A 50 11.06 7.42 14.79
CA PHE A 50 11.87 8.61 14.55
C PHE A 50 11.46 9.78 15.45
N LEU A 51 10.16 10.05 15.57
CA LEU A 51 9.66 11.12 16.44
C LEU A 51 9.94 10.83 17.92
N SER A 52 9.76 9.58 18.35
CA SER A 52 10.01 9.15 19.72
C SER A 52 11.48 9.35 20.14
N VAL A 53 12.43 8.97 19.27
CA VAL A 53 13.87 9.05 19.56
C VAL A 53 14.41 10.48 19.44
N THR A 54 14.08 11.17 18.35
CA THR A 54 14.69 12.47 18.01
C THR A 54 14.01 13.63 18.74
N LYS A 55 12.70 13.51 18.98
CA LYS A 55 11.82 14.60 19.43
C LYS A 55 11.02 14.21 20.68
N ALA A 56 11.63 13.43 21.57
CA ALA A 56 11.01 12.85 22.78
C ALA A 56 10.21 13.84 23.67
N VAL A 57 10.59 15.11 23.72
CA VAL A 57 9.88 16.15 24.51
C VAL A 57 8.63 16.64 23.79
N SER A 58 8.75 17.00 22.51
CA SER A 58 7.60 17.42 21.69
C SER A 58 6.64 16.27 21.33
N TYR A 59 7.13 15.04 21.25
CA TYR A 59 6.31 13.84 21.03
C TYR A 59 5.41 13.59 22.26
N ARG A 60 5.98 13.62 23.47
CA ARG A 60 5.21 13.52 24.72
C ARG A 60 4.18 14.64 24.88
N ALA A 61 4.52 15.88 24.50
CA ALA A 61 3.57 17.00 24.55
C ALA A 61 2.42 16.88 23.53
N ARG A 62 2.65 16.25 22.36
CA ARG A 62 1.62 16.02 21.32
C ARG A 62 0.76 14.78 21.53
N GLN A 63 1.15 13.86 22.41
CA GLN A 63 0.40 12.63 22.72
C GLN A 63 -1.00 12.93 23.28
N GLY A 64 -1.19 14.08 23.94
CA GLY A 64 -2.36 14.34 24.78
C GLY A 64 -3.66 14.75 24.08
N ILE A 65 -3.68 15.18 22.80
CA ILE A 65 -4.89 15.88 22.28
C ILE A 65 -5.39 15.40 20.89
N ALA A 66 -4.58 14.84 19.98
CA ALA A 66 -5.10 14.44 18.64
C ALA A 66 -4.28 13.39 17.86
N SER A 67 -3.34 12.68 18.49
CA SER A 67 -2.44 11.74 17.80
C SER A 67 -2.79 10.27 18.05
N SER A 68 -4.06 9.89 17.88
CA SER A 68 -4.41 8.47 17.97
C SER A 68 -3.79 7.70 16.81
N PRO A 69 -2.96 6.66 17.06
CA PRO A 69 -2.39 5.82 16.01
C PRO A 69 -3.49 5.18 15.15
N ALA A 70 -4.68 4.96 15.72
CA ALA A 70 -5.85 4.48 14.99
C ALA A 70 -6.28 5.42 13.87
N ILE A 71 -6.24 6.75 14.07
CA ILE A 71 -6.62 7.73 13.04
C ILE A 71 -5.63 7.66 11.86
N LYS A 72 -4.34 7.53 12.16
CA LYS A 72 -3.30 7.42 11.11
C LYS A 72 -3.44 6.12 10.32
N MET A 73 -3.75 5.01 11.00
CA MET A 73 -4.05 3.73 10.34
C MET A 73 -5.28 3.85 9.45
N VAL A 74 -6.39 4.37 9.97
CA VAL A 74 -7.63 4.57 9.20
C VAL A 74 -7.38 5.47 8.00
N ALA A 75 -6.59 6.53 8.13
CA ALA A 75 -6.22 7.40 7.02
C ALA A 75 -5.44 6.66 5.92
N ILE A 76 -4.50 5.78 6.28
CA ILE A 76 -3.76 4.95 5.31
C ILE A 76 -4.72 4.01 4.57
N TRP A 77 -5.62 3.35 5.30
CA TRP A 77 -6.62 2.47 4.69
C TRP A 77 -7.57 3.23 3.77
N ALA A 78 -8.04 4.40 4.18
CA ALA A 78 -8.90 5.26 3.37
C ALA A 78 -8.17 5.77 2.12
N PHE A 79 -6.89 6.14 2.23
CA PHE A 79 -6.07 6.58 1.11
C PHE A 79 -5.84 5.45 0.10
N ALA A 80 -5.51 4.25 0.58
CA ALA A 80 -5.38 3.07 -0.28
C ALA A 80 -6.71 2.79 -1.01
N PHE A 81 -7.83 2.83 -0.29
CA PHE A 81 -9.17 2.64 -0.86
C PHE A 81 -9.48 3.65 -1.95
N LEU A 82 -9.18 4.92 -1.68
CA LEU A 82 -9.43 6.02 -2.62
C LEU A 82 -8.54 5.95 -3.87
N LEU A 83 -7.34 5.39 -3.78
CA LEU A 83 -6.48 5.18 -4.95
C LEU A 83 -6.96 4.01 -5.81
N TYR A 84 -7.13 2.84 -5.22
CA TYR A 84 -7.33 1.60 -5.97
C TYR A 84 -8.78 1.30 -6.32
N CYS A 85 -9.73 1.65 -5.45
CA CYS A 85 -11.13 1.34 -5.68
C CYS A 85 -11.69 2.08 -6.91
N PRO A 86 -11.48 3.41 -7.06
CA PRO A 86 -11.89 4.11 -8.28
C PRO A 86 -11.08 3.68 -9.50
N ALA A 87 -9.77 3.44 -9.35
CA ALA A 87 -8.94 3.01 -10.47
C ALA A 87 -9.38 1.65 -11.04
N ILE A 88 -9.85 0.71 -10.21
CA ILE A 88 -10.29 -0.62 -10.67
C ILE A 88 -11.76 -0.64 -11.11
N LEU A 89 -12.64 0.12 -10.43
CA LEU A 89 -14.07 0.13 -10.76
C LEU A 89 -14.40 1.05 -11.94
N PHE A 90 -13.73 2.21 -12.03
CA PHE A 90 -14.08 3.25 -13.00
C PHE A 90 -13.42 3.04 -14.37
N TRP A 91 -12.32 2.28 -14.42
CA TRP A 91 -11.61 2.00 -15.68
C TRP A 91 -12.48 1.26 -16.70
N GLU A 92 -13.30 0.32 -16.25
CA GLU A 92 -14.28 -0.39 -17.11
C GLU A 92 -15.36 0.55 -17.64
N HIS A 93 -15.82 1.51 -16.83
CA HIS A 93 -16.82 2.50 -17.25
C HIS A 93 -16.25 3.48 -18.28
N VAL A 94 -14.97 3.84 -18.16
CA VAL A 94 -14.29 4.75 -19.10
C VAL A 94 -13.87 4.02 -20.39
N ALA A 95 -13.44 2.75 -20.29
CA ALA A 95 -13.02 1.96 -21.45
C ALA A 95 -14.19 1.47 -22.31
N GLY A 96 -15.43 1.45 -21.79
CA GLY A 96 -16.65 1.06 -22.51
C GLY A 96 -16.75 -0.43 -22.88
N HIS A 97 -15.63 -1.16 -22.80
CA HIS A 97 -15.51 -2.59 -23.03
C HIS A 97 -14.57 -3.21 -22.01
N SER A 98 -14.83 -4.48 -21.72
CA SER A 98 -13.97 -5.30 -20.87
C SER A 98 -12.70 -5.67 -21.62
N VAL A 99 -11.56 -5.07 -21.26
CA VAL A 99 -10.27 -5.38 -21.91
C VAL A 99 -9.72 -6.75 -21.47
N VAL A 100 -10.14 -7.20 -20.28
CA VAL A 100 -9.76 -8.50 -19.71
C VAL A 100 -10.69 -9.59 -20.23
N ALA A 101 -10.11 -10.61 -20.87
CA ALA A 101 -10.81 -11.81 -21.30
C ALA A 101 -11.41 -12.58 -20.12
N ALA A 102 -12.52 -13.27 -20.33
CA ALA A 102 -13.29 -13.92 -19.25
C ALA A 102 -12.50 -15.01 -18.50
N ASP A 103 -11.44 -15.53 -19.11
CA ASP A 103 -10.53 -16.55 -18.59
C ASP A 103 -9.30 -15.98 -17.88
N GLN A 104 -9.08 -14.66 -17.91
CA GLN A 104 -7.90 -14.03 -17.30
C GLN A 104 -8.30 -13.11 -16.15
N CYS A 105 -7.41 -12.96 -15.17
CA CYS A 105 -7.62 -12.06 -14.04
C CYS A 105 -6.36 -11.24 -13.77
N TYR A 106 -6.30 -10.07 -14.40
CA TYR A 106 -5.25 -9.07 -14.20
C TYR A 106 -5.84 -7.67 -14.16
N ALA A 107 -5.09 -6.72 -13.61
CA ALA A 107 -5.52 -5.34 -13.51
C ALA A 107 -5.49 -4.66 -14.89
N GLU A 108 -6.59 -4.01 -15.28
CA GLU A 108 -6.73 -3.35 -16.59
C GLU A 108 -5.70 -2.24 -16.84
N PHE A 109 -5.11 -1.66 -15.79
CA PHE A 109 -4.03 -0.68 -15.88
C PHE A 109 -2.64 -1.29 -16.06
N PHE A 110 -2.48 -2.62 -16.01
CA PHE A 110 -1.20 -3.30 -16.16
C PHE A 110 -0.58 -3.05 -17.56
N ASP A 111 -1.42 -2.89 -18.59
CA ASP A 111 -0.98 -2.57 -19.94
C ASP A 111 -0.45 -1.13 -20.09
N ASN A 112 -0.72 -0.26 -19.11
CA ASN A 112 -0.22 1.11 -19.12
C ASN A 112 1.09 1.22 -18.33
N TRP A 113 2.20 1.21 -19.07
CA TRP A 113 3.55 1.31 -18.50
C TRP A 113 3.77 2.56 -17.63
N TYR A 114 3.12 3.69 -17.94
CA TYR A 114 3.21 4.91 -17.13
C TYR A 114 2.58 4.70 -15.75
N PHE A 115 1.43 4.03 -15.70
CA PHE A 115 0.77 3.74 -14.42
C PHE A 115 1.59 2.75 -13.60
N LEU A 116 2.13 1.70 -14.24
CA LEU A 116 2.97 0.70 -13.58
C LEU A 116 4.24 1.33 -12.98
N LEU A 117 4.91 2.21 -13.73
CA LEU A 117 6.10 2.91 -13.26
C LEU A 117 5.78 3.84 -12.08
N CYS A 118 4.69 4.61 -12.18
CA CYS A 118 4.23 5.49 -11.10
C CYS A 118 3.87 4.70 -9.84
N ALA A 119 3.10 3.62 -9.97
CA ALA A 119 2.73 2.75 -8.86
C ALA A 119 3.96 2.14 -8.21
N SER A 120 4.88 1.56 -8.99
CA SER A 120 6.15 1.01 -8.48
C SER A 120 6.96 2.07 -7.71
N THR A 121 7.07 3.28 -8.25
CA THR A 121 7.78 4.39 -7.61
C THR A 121 7.14 4.78 -6.27
N LEU A 122 5.82 4.94 -6.24
CA LEU A 122 5.09 5.36 -5.05
C LEU A 122 5.00 4.28 -3.98
N GLU A 123 4.91 3.01 -4.36
CA GLU A 123 4.71 1.91 -3.41
C GLU A 123 6.01 1.26 -2.96
N PHE A 124 7.06 1.30 -3.77
CA PHE A 124 8.32 0.65 -3.43
C PHE A 124 9.41 1.67 -3.08
N PHE A 125 9.70 2.58 -4.01
CA PHE A 125 10.84 3.48 -3.86
C PHE A 125 10.61 4.55 -2.79
N VAL A 126 9.44 5.21 -2.79
CA VAL A 126 9.13 6.24 -1.79
C VAL A 126 9.16 5.68 -0.36
N PRO A 127 8.47 4.56 -0.04
CA PRO A 127 8.52 3.95 1.29
C PRO A 127 9.93 3.53 1.70
N LEU A 128 10.71 2.96 0.78
CA LEU A 128 12.06 2.50 1.05
C LEU A 128 13.00 3.68 1.35
N LEU A 129 12.91 4.77 0.57
CA LEU A 129 13.66 6.00 0.82
C LEU A 129 13.28 6.65 2.16
N LEU A 130 11.99 6.68 2.52
CA LEU A 130 11.53 7.25 3.79
C LEU A 130 12.03 6.42 4.98
N VAL A 131 11.88 5.09 4.93
CA VAL A 131 12.33 4.20 6.01
C VAL A 131 13.85 4.26 6.18
N THR A 132 14.60 4.23 5.10
CA THR A 132 16.07 4.33 5.16
C THR A 132 16.51 5.69 5.69
N TYR A 133 15.91 6.79 5.22
CA TYR A 133 16.17 8.13 5.73
C TYR A 133 15.92 8.25 7.24
N PHE A 134 14.75 7.79 7.72
CA PHE A 134 14.41 7.86 9.14
C PHE A 134 15.38 7.04 9.99
N ASN A 135 15.69 5.81 9.58
CA ASN A 135 16.62 4.95 10.31
C ASN A 135 18.05 5.50 10.32
N MET A 136 18.55 6.00 9.18
CA MET A 136 19.88 6.62 9.09
C MET A 136 19.99 7.85 10.00
N HIS A 137 18.96 8.70 10.02
CA HIS A 137 18.94 9.87 10.88
C HIS A 137 18.91 9.49 12.37
N ILE A 138 18.13 8.48 12.75
CA ILE A 138 18.13 7.94 14.12
C ILE A 138 19.53 7.45 14.50
N PHE A 139 20.15 6.64 13.65
CA PHE A 139 21.49 6.08 13.90
C PHE A 139 22.53 7.20 14.10
N HIS A 140 22.51 8.20 13.22
CA HIS A 140 23.44 9.32 13.31
C HIS A 140 23.21 10.18 14.58
N ASN A 141 21.96 10.37 15.01
CA ASN A 141 21.67 11.08 16.27
C ASN A 141 22.12 10.29 17.51
N ILE A 142 21.98 8.96 17.50
CA ILE A 142 22.45 8.12 18.60
C ILE A 142 23.98 8.17 18.67
N GLN A 143 24.68 8.04 17.54
CA GLN A 143 26.14 8.13 17.46
C GLN A 143 26.65 9.48 17.98
N ARG A 144 26.00 10.60 17.62
CA ARG A 144 26.34 11.93 18.14
C ARG A 144 26.14 12.09 19.65
N ARG A 145 25.28 11.30 20.30
CA ARG A 145 25.10 11.32 21.75
C ARG A 145 26.10 10.45 22.50
N GLN A 146 26.77 9.51 21.81
CA GLN A 146 27.78 8.64 22.41
C GLN A 146 29.20 9.23 22.37
N ARG A 147 29.45 10.24 21.53
CA ARG A 147 30.63 11.11 21.61
C ARG A 147 30.36 12.29 22.53
#